data_AF-A0A2P5BJ76-F1
#
_entry.id   AF-A0A2P5BJ76-F1
#
_cell.length_a   1.000
_cell.length_b   1.000
_cell.length_c   1.000
_cell.angle_alpha   90.00
_cell.angle_beta   90.00
_cell.angle_gamma   90.00
#
_symmetry.space_group_name_H-M   'P 1'
#
loop_
_entity.id
_entity.type
_entity.pdbx_description
1 polymer ?
#
loop_
_entity_poly.entity_id
_entity_poly.type
_entity_poly.pdbx_seq_one_letter_code
_entity_poly.pdbx_strand_id
1 'polypeptide(L)'
;MGTVSVEPTRRISNLILLKMATTKFEMQQFNVKGDFGIWRQQMRAILIQQKVAQALQGEKNLPSTMSEKEKTQILEMAYSTMILYLSDNVLRKYNKETSAAGLWLKLENLYMTKSLMNRIC
;
A
#
# COMPACT_ATOMS: atom_id res chain seq x y z
N MET A 1 8.57 9.12 39.02
CA MET A 1 7.44 8.73 38.14
C MET A 1 7.40 9.76 37.02
N GLY A 2 8.19 9.61 35.96
CA GLY A 2 7.89 8.75 34.82
C GLY A 2 7.57 9.65 33.61
N THR A 3 8.59 10.28 33.02
CA THR A 3 8.45 11.14 31.85
C THR A 3 8.03 10.31 30.65
N VAL A 4 6.82 10.55 30.13
CA VAL A 4 6.36 9.93 28.89
C VAL A 4 7.11 10.58 27.74
N SER A 5 8.19 9.93 27.31
CA SER A 5 8.87 10.24 26.05
C SER A 5 7.93 9.90 24.91
N VAL A 6 7.25 10.91 24.35
CA VAL A 6 6.46 10.75 23.13
C VAL A 6 7.44 10.66 21.95
N GLU A 7 7.54 9.45 21.42
CA GLU A 7 8.52 9.00 20.45
C GLU A 7 8.53 9.84 19.15
N PRO A 8 9.69 10.35 18.69
CA PRO A 8 9.83 11.21 17.50
C PRO A 8 9.23 10.61 16.22
N THR A 9 9.23 9.28 16.12
CA THR A 9 8.72 8.52 14.99
C THR A 9 7.22 8.72 14.76
N ARG A 10 6.42 8.85 15.83
CA ARG A 10 4.96 9.12 15.71
C ARG A 10 4.70 10.51 15.13
N ARG A 11 5.51 11.49 15.54
CA ARG A 11 5.39 12.87 15.08
C ARG A 11 5.83 13.01 13.62
N ILE A 12 6.90 12.33 13.22
CA ILE A 12 7.38 12.29 11.83
C ILE A 12 6.39 11.52 10.94
N SER A 13 5.84 10.39 11.41
CA SER A 13 4.80 9.65 10.69
C SER A 13 3.56 10.51 10.46
N ASN A 14 3.07 11.19 11.49
CA ASN A 14 1.94 12.12 11.38
C ASN A 14 2.25 13.31 10.45
N LEU A 15 3.49 13.81 10.44
CA LEU A 15 3.89 14.92 9.58
C LEU A 15 4.00 14.50 8.10
N ILE A 16 4.46 13.28 7.81
CA ILE A 16 4.48 12.70 6.47
C ILE A 16 3.04 12.42 6.00
N LEU A 17 2.18 11.89 6.87
CA LEU A 17 0.75 11.68 6.61
C LEU A 17 0.01 13.00 6.35
N LEU A 18 0.28 14.06 7.13
CA LEU A 18 -0.30 15.39 6.94
C LEU A 18 0.12 16.05 5.62
N LYS A 19 1.35 15.78 5.13
CA LYS A 19 1.83 16.29 3.83
C LYS A 19 1.20 15.56 2.63
N MET A 20 0.77 14.32 2.83
CA MET A 20 -0.01 13.54 1.85
C MET A 20 -1.51 13.91 1.87
N ALA A 21 -2.00 14.49 2.98
CA ALA A 21 -3.43 14.78 3.23
C ALA A 21 -3.97 16.08 2.60
N THR A 22 -3.23 16.76 1.73
CA THR A 22 -3.66 18.04 1.14
C THR A 22 -4.73 17.93 0.05
N THR A 23 -5.55 16.87 0.03
CA THR A 23 -6.74 16.80 -0.83
C THR A 23 -7.82 15.88 -0.26
N LYS A 24 -8.51 16.30 0.80
CA LYS A 24 -9.92 15.99 1.19
C LYS A 24 -10.47 14.54 1.12
N PHE A 25 -9.64 13.52 0.88
CA PHE A 25 -10.05 12.11 0.78
C PHE A 25 -9.02 11.28 1.56
N GLU A 26 -9.28 11.09 2.86
CA GLU A 26 -8.56 10.07 3.63
C GLU A 26 -9.01 8.71 3.10
N MET A 27 -8.18 8.11 2.24
CA MET A 27 -8.41 6.76 1.76
C MET A 27 -8.45 5.82 2.97
N GLN A 28 -9.59 5.18 3.19
CA GLN A 28 -9.75 4.24 4.29
C GLN A 28 -8.85 3.02 4.09
N GLN A 29 -8.28 2.52 5.19
CA GLN A 29 -7.55 1.27 5.16
C GLN A 29 -8.45 0.12 4.71
N PHE A 30 -7.91 -0.78 3.89
CA PHE A 30 -8.66 -1.97 3.51
C PHE A 30 -8.73 -2.94 4.70
N ASN A 31 -9.96 -3.27 5.11
CA ASN A 31 -10.23 -4.12 6.26
C ASN A 31 -11.07 -5.37 5.92
N VAL A 32 -11.07 -5.80 4.66
CA VAL A 32 -11.85 -6.93 4.11
C VAL A 32 -13.35 -6.70 4.00
N LYS A 33 -13.95 -5.85 4.85
CA LYS A 33 -15.40 -5.56 4.81
C LYS A 33 -15.77 -4.55 3.74
N GLY A 34 -14.85 -3.66 3.36
CA GLY A 34 -15.06 -2.65 2.32
C GLY A 34 -14.96 -3.22 0.90
N ASP A 35 -15.36 -2.41 -0.08
CA ASP A 35 -15.22 -2.73 -1.50
C ASP A 35 -13.74 -2.72 -1.91
N PHE A 36 -13.20 -3.91 -2.17
CA PHE A 36 -11.82 -4.06 -2.62
C PHE A 36 -11.56 -3.40 -3.98
N GLY A 37 -12.55 -3.38 -4.88
CA GLY A 37 -12.43 -2.73 -6.19
C GLY A 37 -12.21 -1.22 -6.07
N ILE A 38 -12.96 -0.56 -5.18
CA ILE A 38 -12.77 0.87 -4.87
C ILE A 38 -11.39 1.10 -4.24
N TRP A 39 -11.04 0.34 -3.21
CA TRP A 39 -9.73 0.47 -2.56
C TRP A 39 -8.58 0.27 -3.56
N ARG A 40 -8.68 -0.74 -4.43
CA ARG A 40 -7.69 -1.05 -5.47
C ARG A 40 -7.51 0.13 -6.43
N GLN A 41 -8.60 0.73 -6.90
CA GLN A 41 -8.54 1.90 -7.79
C GLN A 41 -7.85 3.09 -7.10
N GLN A 42 -8.23 3.39 -5.86
CA GLN A 42 -7.63 4.48 -5.09
C GLN A 42 -6.14 4.24 -4.79
N MET A 43 -5.78 3.02 -4.38
CA MET A 43 -4.39 2.63 -4.13
C MET A 43 -3.53 2.83 -5.38
N ARG A 44 -4.03 2.37 -6.53
CA ARG A 44 -3.32 2.54 -7.81
C ARG A 44 -3.13 4.02 -8.15
N ALA A 45 -4.12 4.87 -7.91
CA ALA A 45 -4.00 6.31 -8.12
C ALA A 45 -2.90 6.94 -7.25
N ILE A 46 -2.82 6.57 -5.96
CA ILE A 46 -1.76 7.04 -5.05
C ILE A 46 -0.38 6.63 -5.56
N LEU A 47 -0.21 5.36 -5.93
CA LEU A 47 1.08 4.86 -6.42
C LEU A 47 1.49 5.51 -7.76
N ILE A 48 0.53 5.88 -8.61
CA ILE A 48 0.79 6.64 -9.84
C ILE A 48 1.25 8.07 -9.49
N GLN A 49 0.55 8.74 -8.57
CA GLN A 49 0.91 10.09 -8.12
C GLN A 49 2.31 10.13 -7.51
N GLN A 50 2.68 9.10 -6.77
CA GLN A 50 4.02 8.90 -6.20
C GLN A 50 5.07 8.42 -7.21
N LYS A 51 4.67 8.12 -8.46
CA LYS A 51 5.52 7.59 -9.55
C LYS A 51 6.15 6.21 -9.28
N VAL A 52 5.51 5.40 -8.44
CA VAL A 52 5.99 4.06 -8.05
C VAL A 52 5.08 2.91 -8.49
N ALA A 53 3.99 3.18 -9.22
CA ALA A 53 3.02 2.17 -9.65
C ALA A 53 3.61 0.99 -10.46
N GLN A 54 4.74 1.20 -11.14
CA GLN A 54 5.49 0.17 -11.85
C GLN A 54 5.97 -0.97 -10.94
N ALA A 55 6.19 -0.70 -9.64
CA ALA A 55 6.57 -1.70 -8.65
C ALA A 55 5.53 -2.82 -8.49
N LEU A 56 4.25 -2.55 -8.84
CA LEU A 56 3.18 -3.56 -8.78
C LEU A 56 3.41 -4.71 -9.79
N GLN A 57 4.20 -4.45 -10.84
CA GLN A 57 4.54 -5.46 -11.85
C GLN A 57 5.84 -6.21 -11.49
N GLY A 58 6.54 -5.80 -10.43
CA GLY A 58 7.80 -6.39 -9.97
C GLY A 58 9.03 -5.76 -10.63
N GLU A 59 10.17 -5.98 -9.99
CA GLU A 59 11.47 -5.37 -10.33
C GLU A 59 11.89 -5.56 -11.79
N LYS A 60 11.66 -6.76 -12.34
CA LYS A 60 11.98 -7.12 -13.73
C LYS A 60 11.32 -6.23 -14.78
N ASN A 61 10.25 -5.52 -14.42
CA ASN A 61 9.51 -4.63 -15.29
C ASN A 61 9.94 -3.15 -15.13
N LEU A 62 10.90 -2.86 -14.25
CA LEU A 62 11.51 -1.54 -14.15
C LEU A 62 12.52 -1.33 -15.30
N PRO A 63 12.71 -0.09 -15.78
CA PRO A 63 13.68 0.20 -16.84
C PRO A 63 15.10 -0.26 -16.47
N SER A 64 15.77 -0.94 -17.40
CA SER A 64 17.17 -1.36 -17.22
C SER A 64 18.15 -0.18 -17.14
N THR A 65 17.76 0.98 -17.67
CA THR A 65 18.52 2.23 -17.62
C THR A 65 18.54 2.88 -16.23
N MET A 66 17.66 2.43 -15.32
CA MET A 66 17.54 2.95 -13.97
C MET A 66 18.61 2.35 -13.05
N SER A 67 19.14 3.17 -12.14
CA SER A 67 20.12 2.70 -11.15
C SER A 67 19.48 1.75 -10.13
N GLU A 68 20.29 0.86 -9.55
CA GLU A 68 19.82 -0.10 -8.55
C GLU A 68 19.21 0.57 -7.31
N LYS A 69 19.77 1.73 -6.94
CA LYS A 69 19.26 2.55 -5.83
C LYS A 69 17.85 3.09 -6.13
N GLU A 70 17.62 3.60 -7.34
CA GLU A 70 16.31 4.11 -7.74
C GLU A 70 15.27 2.99 -7.81
N LYS A 71 15.65 1.82 -8.33
CA LYS A 71 14.78 0.63 -8.33
C LYS A 71 14.38 0.25 -6.91
N THR A 72 15.35 0.13 -6.01
CA THR A 72 15.12 -0.18 -4.60
C THR A 72 14.16 0.83 -3.97
N GLN A 73 14.39 2.13 -4.19
CA GLN A 73 13.52 3.19 -3.68
C GLN A 73 12.08 3.06 -4.16
N ILE A 74 11.87 2.77 -5.45
CA ILE A 74 10.53 2.58 -6.03
C ILE A 74 9.83 1.36 -5.40
N LEU A 75 10.54 0.24 -5.26
CA LEU A 75 10.00 -0.99 -4.69
C LEU A 75 9.62 -0.81 -3.21
N GLU A 76 10.50 -0.22 -2.42
CA GLU A 76 10.30 0.02 -0.98
C GLU A 76 9.19 1.05 -0.74
N MET A 77 9.14 2.15 -1.51
CA MET A 77 8.05 3.14 -1.40
C MET A 77 6.70 2.53 -1.74
N ALA A 78 6.62 1.75 -2.81
CA ALA A 78 5.36 1.11 -3.19
C ALA A 78 4.89 0.13 -2.12
N TYR A 79 5.79 -0.71 -1.61
CA TYR A 79 5.47 -1.69 -0.58
C TYR A 79 5.04 -1.02 0.73
N SER A 80 5.79 -0.02 1.19
CA SER A 80 5.48 0.73 2.42
C SER A 80 4.16 1.48 2.30
N THR A 81 3.91 2.13 1.16
CA THR A 81 2.63 2.80 0.90
C THR A 81 1.48 1.82 0.98
N MET A 82 1.58 0.67 0.32
CA MET A 82 0.53 -0.35 0.39
C MET A 82 0.25 -0.77 1.84
N ILE A 83 1.28 -1.08 2.62
CA ILE A 83 1.13 -1.49 4.03
C ILE A 83 0.38 -0.45 4.85
N LEU A 84 0.67 0.85 4.68
CA LEU A 84 0.04 1.92 5.45
C LEU A 84 -1.49 1.99 5.24
N TYR A 85 -1.98 1.50 4.10
CA TYR A 85 -3.39 1.50 3.74
C TYR A 85 -4.05 0.12 3.85
N LEU A 86 -3.42 -0.83 4.54
CA LEU A 86 -4.01 -2.11 4.94
C LEU A 86 -4.25 -2.10 6.45
N SER A 87 -5.36 -2.68 6.90
CA SER A 87 -5.59 -2.83 8.34
C SER A 87 -4.75 -3.95 8.94
N ASP A 88 -4.53 -3.93 10.26
CA ASP A 88 -3.77 -4.96 10.98
C ASP A 88 -4.26 -6.39 10.72
N ASN A 89 -5.59 -6.57 10.60
CA ASN A 89 -6.19 -7.88 10.35
C ASN A 89 -5.83 -8.42 8.96
N VAL A 90 -5.63 -7.52 8.00
CA VAL A 90 -5.16 -7.82 6.66
C VAL A 90 -3.65 -8.09 6.75
N LEU A 91 -2.86 -7.19 7.33
CA LEU A 91 -1.41 -7.35 7.46
C LEU A 91 -1.00 -8.68 8.14
N ARG A 92 -1.66 -9.10 9.21
CA ARG A 92 -1.39 -10.39 9.89
C ARG A 92 -1.56 -11.59 8.96
N LYS A 93 -2.47 -11.54 7.99
CA LYS A 93 -2.67 -12.61 6.99
C LYS A 93 -1.60 -12.63 5.90
N TYR A 94 -0.88 -11.51 5.71
CA TYR A 94 0.07 -11.31 4.61
C TYR A 94 1.49 -11.03 5.07
N ASN A 95 1.84 -11.38 6.32
CA ASN A 95 3.17 -11.13 6.91
C ASN A 95 4.35 -11.81 6.17
N LYS A 96 4.07 -12.70 5.22
CA LYS A 96 5.07 -13.41 4.41
C LYS A 96 5.42 -12.69 3.11
N GLU A 97 4.57 -11.78 2.63
CA GLU A 97 4.84 -11.04 1.39
C GLU A 97 5.76 -9.86 1.70
N THR A 98 6.91 -9.79 1.05
CA THR A 98 7.90 -8.73 1.26
C THR A 98 8.03 -7.77 0.07
N SER A 99 7.21 -7.95 -0.96
CA SER A 99 7.22 -7.14 -2.18
C SER A 99 5.85 -6.55 -2.49
N ALA A 100 5.82 -5.35 -3.07
CA ALA A 100 4.59 -4.70 -3.52
C ALA A 100 3.84 -5.55 -4.55
N ALA A 101 4.57 -6.13 -5.51
CA ALA A 101 3.99 -7.00 -6.54
C ALA A 101 3.34 -8.27 -5.96
N GLY A 102 4.03 -8.96 -5.05
CA GLY A 102 3.51 -10.17 -4.40
C GLY A 102 2.26 -9.86 -3.56
N LEU A 103 2.32 -8.80 -2.76
CA LEU A 103 1.18 -8.33 -1.97
C LEU A 103 -0.01 -7.94 -2.86
N TRP A 104 0.23 -7.22 -3.95
CA TRP A 104 -0.79 -6.78 -4.89
C TRP A 104 -1.51 -7.96 -5.55
N LEU A 105 -0.75 -8.89 -6.14
CA LEU A 105 -1.29 -10.07 -6.82
C LEU A 105 -2.14 -10.92 -5.86
N LYS A 106 -1.67 -11.09 -4.62
CA LYS A 106 -2.38 -11.89 -3.61
C LYS A 106 -3.68 -11.25 -3.17
N LEU A 107 -3.69 -9.93 -2.97
CA LEU A 107 -4.91 -9.19 -2.67
C LEU A 107 -5.91 -9.29 -3.84
N GLU A 108 -5.47 -9.15 -5.08
CA GLU A 108 -6.31 -9.33 -6.26
C GLU A 108 -6.90 -10.74 -6.31
N ASN A 109 -6.08 -11.78 -6.20
CA ASN A 109 -6.54 -13.16 -6.28
C ASN A 109 -7.57 -13.52 -5.21
N LEU A 110 -7.45 -12.96 -4.00
CA LEU A 110 -8.34 -13.28 -2.88
C LEU A 110 -9.64 -12.48 -2.88
N TYR A 111 -9.61 -11.23 -3.36
CA TYR A 111 -10.73 -10.31 -3.19
C TYR A 111 -11.42 -9.94 -4.51
N MET A 112 -10.78 -10.08 -5.67
CA MET A 112 -11.48 -10.01 -6.96
C MET A 112 -12.32 -11.25 -7.23
N THR A 113 -11.79 -12.45 -6.92
CA THR A 113 -12.54 -13.71 -7.11
C THR A 113 -13.78 -13.79 -6.20
N LYS A 114 -13.67 -13.25 -4.97
CA LYS A 114 -14.79 -13.18 -4.03
C LYS A 114 -15.83 -12.13 -4.43
N SER A 115 -15.42 -10.98 -4.96
CA SER A 115 -16.39 -9.98 -5.43
C SER A 115 -17.14 -10.43 -6.69
N LEU A 116 -16.51 -11.24 -7.55
CA LEU A 116 -17.16 -11.91 -8.67
C LEU A 116 -18.23 -12.92 -8.20
N MET A 117 -17.91 -13.77 -7.21
CA MET A 117 -18.90 -14.71 -6.65
C MET A 117 -20.06 -13.99 -5.95
N ASN A 118 -19.81 -12.89 -5.23
CA ASN A 118 -20.87 -12.13 -4.56
C ASN A 118 -21.82 -11.36 -5.51
N ARG A 119 -21.56 -11.36 -6.82
CA ARG A 119 -22.43 -10.71 -7.83
C ARG A 119 -23.23 -11.71 -8.68
N ILE A 120 -23.07 -13.01 -8.47
CA ILE A 120 -23.69 -14.08 -9.27
C ILE A 120 -24.80 -14.83 -8.49
N CYS A 121 -25.12 -14.42 -7.25
CA CYS A 121 -26.25 -14.97 -6.50
C CYS A 121 -27.32 -13.90 -6.28
#